data_AF-A0AAD1TVH5-F1
#
_entry.id   AF-A0AAD1TVH5-F1
#
_cell.length_a   1.000
_cell.length_b   1.000
_cell.length_c   1.000
_cell.angle_alpha   90.00
_cell.angle_beta   90.00
_cell.angle_gamma   90.00
#
_symmetry.space_group_name_H-M   'P 1'
#
loop_
_entity.id
_entity.type
_entity.pdbx_description
1 polymer ?
#
loop_
_entity_poly.entity_id
_entity_poly.type
_entity_poly.pdbx_seq_one_letter_code
_entity_poly.pdbx_strand_id
1 'polypeptide(L)'
;MKPDVKKIIADIKATKGNRKFCNGLAGTLQDDNYASSICKYVKTVTPERIDLLIEYAEKLEAEVTDMAEQLANAESKCRELAAENVGLKKAAEFAIADDMWIEQSDGMLDYRYVDWYVDVLKAAMETPATDAFMAEVRASARNEGINYAASRLAAAYNHGFVDNPLAEVYDVVRMILTAKEDLANDPAADGLSGEYAEKSLAEFAAQLRKGAAL
;
A
#
# COMPACT_ATOMS: atom_id res chain seq x y z
N MET A 1 -4.12 36.94 -1.90
CA MET A 1 -4.12 35.82 -2.87
C MET A 1 -2.99 34.89 -2.49
N LYS A 2 -3.22 33.60 -2.21
CA LYS A 2 -2.11 32.68 -1.90
C LYS A 2 -1.25 32.53 -3.17
N PRO A 3 0.08 32.67 -3.11
CA PRO A 3 0.94 32.45 -4.26
C PRO A 3 0.80 31.01 -4.77
N ASP A 4 0.64 30.83 -6.08
CA ASP A 4 0.63 29.51 -6.71
C ASP A 4 2.07 28.98 -6.80
N VAL A 5 2.41 28.07 -5.90
CA VAL A 5 3.75 27.47 -5.77
C VAL A 5 4.15 26.76 -7.07
N LYS A 6 3.21 26.12 -7.77
CA LYS A 6 3.50 25.43 -9.04
C LYS A 6 3.92 26.41 -10.12
N LYS A 7 3.25 27.56 -10.19
CA LYS A 7 3.61 28.64 -11.10
C LYS A 7 5.01 29.18 -10.80
N ILE A 8 5.34 29.40 -9.52
CA ILE A 8 6.67 29.88 -9.09
C ILE A 8 7.76 28.87 -9.48
N ILE A 9 7.54 27.58 -9.26
CA ILE A 9 8.49 26.52 -9.64
C ILE A 9 8.69 26.48 -11.16
N ALA A 10 7.61 26.56 -11.94
CA ALA A 10 7.67 26.56 -13.40
C ALA A 10 8.47 27.76 -13.94
N ASP A 11 8.23 28.95 -13.40
CA ASP A 11 8.94 30.17 -13.77
C ASP A 11 10.44 30.08 -13.43
N ILE A 12 10.81 29.45 -12.30
CA ILE A 12 12.22 29.23 -11.95
C ILE A 12 12.88 28.20 -12.87
N LYS A 13 12.22 27.06 -13.15
CA LYS A 13 12.75 26.04 -14.07
C LYS A 13 12.97 26.60 -15.48
N ALA A 14 12.11 27.50 -15.95
CA ALA A 14 12.25 28.17 -17.24
C ALA A 14 13.55 29.00 -17.36
N THR A 15 14.15 29.41 -16.24
CA THR A 15 15.43 30.15 -16.24
C THR A 15 16.64 29.30 -16.62
N LYS A 16 16.55 27.96 -16.59
CA LYS A 16 17.64 27.01 -16.94
C LYS A 16 19.00 27.38 -16.32
N GLY A 17 19.00 27.84 -15.06
CA GLY A 17 20.20 28.29 -14.36
C GLY A 17 20.73 29.67 -14.79
N ASN A 18 20.20 30.28 -15.84
CA ASN A 18 20.56 31.63 -16.29
C ASN A 18 19.79 32.70 -15.51
N ARG A 19 20.14 32.84 -14.23
CA ARG A 19 19.45 33.74 -13.29
C ARG A 19 19.92 35.18 -13.35
N LYS A 20 20.66 35.57 -14.40
CA LYS A 20 21.07 36.97 -14.68
C LYS A 20 19.87 37.93 -14.74
N PHE A 21 18.68 37.42 -15.05
CA PHE A 21 17.43 38.21 -15.11
C PHE A 21 16.58 38.19 -13.83
N CYS A 22 16.94 37.40 -12.80
CA CYS A 22 16.31 37.51 -11.47
C CYS A 22 16.61 38.87 -10.80
N ASN A 23 17.61 39.60 -11.31
CA ASN A 23 17.87 40.99 -10.93
C ASN A 23 16.76 41.96 -11.38
N GLY A 24 16.03 41.64 -12.45
CA GLY A 24 14.90 42.45 -12.96
C GLY A 24 13.59 42.23 -12.21
N LEU A 25 13.40 41.07 -11.56
CA LEU A 25 12.24 40.80 -10.70
C LEU A 25 12.21 41.63 -9.41
N ALA A 26 13.34 42.25 -9.04
CA ALA A 26 13.44 43.06 -7.83
C ALA A 26 12.66 44.39 -7.91
N GLY A 27 12.44 44.94 -9.12
CA GLY A 27 11.76 46.23 -9.29
C GLY A 27 10.24 46.16 -9.21
N THR A 28 9.65 44.97 -9.40
CA THR A 28 8.19 44.78 -9.46
C THR A 28 7.60 44.09 -8.23
N LEU A 29 8.43 43.70 -7.25
CA LEU A 29 8.05 42.92 -6.08
C LEU A 29 8.28 43.65 -4.74
N GLN A 30 8.49 44.96 -4.78
CA GLN A 30 8.89 45.75 -3.60
C GLN A 30 7.81 45.93 -2.54
N ASP A 31 6.55 45.61 -2.85
CA ASP A 31 5.44 46.00 -1.96
C ASP A 31 4.78 44.87 -1.14
N ASP A 32 5.12 43.58 -1.32
CA ASP A 32 4.35 42.50 -0.66
C ASP A 32 5.17 41.45 0.12
N ASN A 33 5.04 41.54 1.45
CA ASN A 33 4.91 40.51 2.50
C ASN A 33 5.61 39.14 2.41
N TYR A 34 6.65 38.94 1.59
CA TYR A 34 7.63 37.82 1.63
C TYR A 34 8.64 37.93 0.46
N ALA A 35 8.30 38.66 -0.61
CA ALA A 35 9.04 38.65 -1.87
C ALA A 35 10.45 39.26 -1.77
N SER A 36 10.63 40.35 -1.01
CA SER A 36 11.96 40.97 -0.78
C SER A 36 12.94 40.02 -0.09
N SER A 37 12.47 39.23 0.88
CA SER A 37 13.29 38.25 1.59
C SER A 37 13.72 37.11 0.68
N ILE A 38 12.82 36.64 -0.20
CA ILE A 38 13.11 35.59 -1.19
C ILE A 38 14.12 36.11 -2.23
N CYS A 39 13.95 37.32 -2.76
CA CYS A 39 14.90 37.91 -3.69
C CYS A 39 16.29 38.09 -3.08
N LYS A 40 16.38 38.48 -1.80
CA LYS A 40 17.65 38.57 -1.08
C LYS A 40 18.29 37.20 -0.90
N TYR A 41 17.50 36.19 -0.49
CA TYR A 41 17.95 34.81 -0.36
C TYR A 41 18.48 34.24 -1.70
N VAL A 42 17.73 34.41 -2.78
CA VAL A 42 18.11 33.94 -4.13
C VAL A 42 19.39 34.60 -4.65
N LYS A 43 19.64 35.86 -4.29
CA LYS A 43 20.91 36.55 -4.63
C LYS A 43 22.12 36.00 -3.88
N THR A 44 21.92 35.48 -2.67
CA THR A 44 22.99 34.98 -1.79
C THR A 44 23.22 33.48 -1.89
N VAL A 45 22.30 32.75 -2.52
CA VAL A 45 22.30 31.29 -2.59
C VAL A 45 22.67 30.83 -3.99
N THR A 46 23.55 29.84 -4.10
CA THR A 46 24.01 29.32 -5.40
C THR A 46 22.86 28.67 -6.18
N PRO A 47 22.88 28.72 -7.53
CA PRO A 47 21.84 28.12 -8.34
C PRO A 47 21.52 26.66 -8.00
N GLU A 48 22.55 25.86 -7.76
CA GLU A 48 22.47 24.43 -7.45
C GLU A 48 21.69 24.16 -6.16
N ARG A 49 21.85 25.01 -5.13
CA ARG A 49 21.13 24.85 -3.87
C ARG A 49 19.64 25.15 -4.00
N ILE A 50 19.26 26.03 -4.93
CA ILE A 50 17.85 26.31 -5.22
C ILE A 50 17.25 25.18 -6.06
N ASP A 51 18.00 24.58 -6.98
CA ASP A 51 17.51 23.44 -7.76
C ASP A 51 17.27 22.22 -6.85
N LEU A 52 18.17 21.94 -5.89
CA LEU A 52 17.96 20.92 -4.85
C LEU A 52 16.74 21.20 -3.97
N LEU A 53 16.48 22.47 -3.62
CA LEU A 53 15.30 22.84 -2.83
C LEU A 53 14.00 22.66 -3.63
N ILE A 54 14.03 22.91 -4.94
CA ILE A 54 12.89 22.64 -5.83
C ILE A 54 12.63 21.14 -5.90
N GLU A 55 13.66 20.33 -6.13
CA GLU A 55 13.52 18.88 -6.18
C GLU A 55 12.94 18.32 -4.87
N TYR A 56 13.46 18.80 -3.72
CA TYR A 56 12.93 18.42 -2.42
C TYR A 56 11.47 18.85 -2.21
N ALA A 57 11.11 20.07 -2.63
CA ALA A 57 9.74 20.57 -2.53
C ALA A 57 8.77 19.78 -3.43
N GLU A 58 9.16 19.44 -4.66
CA GLU A 58 8.37 18.62 -5.58
C GLU A 58 8.19 17.20 -5.03
N LYS A 59 9.25 16.62 -4.46
CA LYS A 59 9.18 15.31 -3.79
C LYS A 59 8.21 15.34 -2.61
N LEU A 60 8.32 16.34 -1.74
CA LEU A 60 7.41 16.50 -0.60
C LEU A 60 5.96 16.72 -1.05
N GLU A 61 5.74 17.52 -2.09
CA GLU A 61 4.38 17.73 -2.63
C GLU A 61 3.78 16.44 -3.17
N ALA A 62 4.59 15.62 -3.86
CA ALA A 62 4.17 14.30 -4.31
C ALA A 62 3.85 13.36 -3.13
N GLU A 63 4.71 13.30 -2.11
CA GLU A 63 4.48 12.49 -0.90
C GLU A 63 3.22 12.92 -0.15
N VAL A 64 2.98 14.22 0.01
CA VAL A 64 1.77 14.75 0.66
C VAL A 64 0.51 14.42 -0.13
N THR A 65 0.58 14.47 -1.46
CA THR A 65 -0.55 14.13 -2.33
C THR A 65 -0.88 12.64 -2.23
N ASP A 66 0.14 11.77 -2.33
CA ASP A 66 -0.01 10.31 -2.18
C ASP A 66 -0.58 9.93 -0.80
N MET A 67 -0.06 10.53 0.28
CA MET A 67 -0.61 10.32 1.63
C MET A 67 -2.08 10.76 1.75
N ALA A 68 -2.46 11.87 1.13
CA ALA A 68 -3.84 12.35 1.15
C ALA A 68 -4.79 11.39 0.41
N GLU A 69 -4.36 10.84 -0.73
CA GLU A 69 -5.11 9.83 -1.49
C GLU A 69 -5.26 8.53 -0.69
N GLN A 70 -4.17 8.06 -0.07
CA GLN A 70 -4.20 6.87 0.80
C GLN A 70 -5.15 7.05 1.98
N LEU A 71 -5.13 8.22 2.63
CA LEU A 71 -6.03 8.52 3.75
C LEU A 71 -7.49 8.50 3.31
N ALA A 72 -7.82 9.17 2.20
CA ALA A 72 -9.19 9.20 1.67
C ALA A 72 -9.70 7.78 1.33
N ASN A 73 -8.85 6.94 0.75
CA ASN A 73 -9.16 5.54 0.45
C ASN A 73 -9.39 4.73 1.73
N ALA A 74 -8.52 4.88 2.73
CA ALA A 74 -8.67 4.20 4.03
C ALA A 74 -9.94 4.64 4.77
N GLU A 75 -10.27 5.92 4.77
CA GLU A 75 -11.51 6.44 5.33
C GLU A 75 -12.76 5.90 4.63
N SER A 76 -12.72 5.74 3.30
CA SER A 76 -13.82 5.08 2.55
C SER A 76 -14.03 3.65 3.01
N LYS A 77 -12.97 2.84 3.02
CA LYS A 77 -13.01 1.44 3.48
C LYS A 77 -13.48 1.31 4.92
N CYS A 78 -13.02 2.20 5.81
CA CYS A 78 -13.46 2.22 7.20
C CYS A 78 -14.97 2.49 7.33
N ARG A 79 -15.53 3.39 6.50
CA ARG A 79 -16.98 3.65 6.50
C ARG A 79 -17.77 2.45 6.02
N GLU A 80 -17.30 1.76 4.99
CA GLU A 80 -17.93 0.55 4.46
C GLU A 80 -17.93 -0.59 5.50
N LEU A 81 -16.77 -0.88 6.10
CA LEU A 81 -16.66 -1.86 7.19
C LEU A 81 -17.49 -1.47 8.42
N ALA A 82 -17.57 -0.18 8.76
CA ALA A 82 -18.43 0.27 9.85
C ALA A 82 -19.91 0.05 9.54
N ALA A 83 -20.34 0.27 8.29
CA ALA A 83 -21.72 0.02 7.86
C ALA A 83 -22.07 -1.47 7.95
N GLU A 84 -21.18 -2.37 7.49
CA GLU A 84 -21.36 -3.82 7.65
C GLU A 84 -21.46 -4.22 9.12
N ASN A 85 -20.57 -3.71 9.97
CA ASN A 85 -20.60 -3.96 11.41
C ASN A 85 -21.91 -3.51 12.07
N VAL A 86 -22.49 -2.38 11.63
CA VAL A 86 -23.81 -1.94 12.09
C VAL A 86 -24.91 -2.92 11.64
N GLY A 87 -24.85 -3.41 10.40
CA GLY A 87 -25.77 -4.44 9.89
C GLY A 87 -25.71 -5.73 10.70
N LEU A 88 -24.50 -6.25 10.95
CA LEU A 88 -24.26 -7.43 11.76
C LEU A 88 -24.77 -7.27 13.20
N LYS A 89 -24.51 -6.12 13.84
CA LYS A 89 -25.01 -5.83 15.20
C LYS A 89 -26.53 -5.82 15.25
N LYS A 90 -27.18 -5.17 14.29
CA LYS A 90 -28.66 -5.16 14.19
C LYS A 90 -29.21 -6.58 14.01
N ALA A 91 -28.58 -7.38 13.17
CA ALA A 91 -28.97 -8.77 12.95
C ALA A 91 -28.79 -9.62 14.23
N ALA A 92 -27.70 -9.41 14.97
CA ALA A 92 -27.46 -10.08 16.25
C ALA A 92 -28.49 -9.67 17.32
N GLU A 93 -28.78 -8.38 17.46
CA GLU A 93 -29.82 -7.85 18.36
C GLU A 93 -31.20 -8.43 18.00
N PHE A 94 -31.50 -8.48 16.70
CA PHE A 94 -32.74 -9.04 16.19
C PHE A 94 -32.87 -10.55 16.46
N ALA A 95 -31.77 -11.31 16.39
CA ALA A 95 -31.77 -12.75 16.64
C ALA A 95 -32.07 -13.15 18.10
N ILE A 96 -31.94 -12.22 19.05
CA ILE A 96 -32.15 -12.46 20.48
C ILE A 96 -33.37 -11.73 21.05
N ALA A 97 -34.18 -11.08 20.20
CA ALA A 97 -35.32 -10.29 20.66
C ALA A 97 -36.39 -11.16 21.36
N ASP A 98 -37.01 -10.64 22.42
CA ASP A 98 -37.93 -11.41 23.28
C ASP A 98 -39.16 -11.94 22.53
N ASP A 99 -39.61 -11.23 21.49
CA ASP A 99 -40.75 -11.62 20.63
C ASP A 99 -40.45 -12.78 19.67
N MET A 100 -39.18 -13.20 19.61
CA MET A 100 -38.69 -14.38 18.89
C MET A 100 -38.95 -15.70 19.63
N TRP A 101 -39.38 -15.62 20.89
CA TRP A 101 -39.56 -16.80 21.74
C TRP A 101 -41.01 -16.92 22.20
N ILE A 102 -41.57 -18.12 22.08
CA ILE A 102 -42.89 -18.45 22.60
C ILE A 102 -42.68 -19.33 23.83
N GLU A 103 -43.13 -18.87 24.99
CA GLU A 103 -43.11 -19.67 26.21
C GLU A 103 -44.21 -20.75 26.15
N GLN A 104 -43.77 -22.01 26.23
CA GLN A 104 -44.60 -23.19 26.29
C GLN A 104 -45.14 -23.40 27.71
N SER A 105 -46.21 -24.20 27.84
CA SER A 105 -46.83 -24.49 29.14
C SER A 105 -45.92 -25.26 30.12
N ASP A 106 -44.82 -25.85 29.64
CA ASP A 106 -43.80 -26.54 30.42
C ASP A 106 -42.61 -25.64 30.82
N GLY A 107 -42.66 -24.35 30.46
CA GLY A 107 -41.60 -23.37 30.73
C GLY A 107 -40.45 -23.38 29.71
N MET A 108 -40.55 -24.16 28.63
CA MET A 108 -39.57 -24.13 27.53
C MET A 108 -39.86 -22.98 26.55
N LEU A 109 -38.83 -22.48 25.89
CA LEU A 109 -38.95 -21.44 24.86
C LEU A 109 -38.82 -22.07 23.47
N ASP A 110 -39.88 -21.93 22.66
CA ASP A 110 -39.85 -22.28 21.25
C ASP A 110 -39.51 -21.09 20.38
N TYR A 111 -38.60 -21.31 19.44
CA TYR A 111 -38.20 -20.29 18.48
C TYR A 111 -39.31 -20.04 17.45
N ARG A 112 -39.79 -18.80 17.36
CA ARG A 112 -40.82 -18.39 16.40
C ARG A 112 -40.19 -18.22 15.01
N TYR A 113 -40.23 -19.29 14.22
CA TYR A 113 -39.77 -19.27 12.83
C TYR A 113 -40.70 -18.40 11.97
N VAL A 114 -40.16 -17.33 11.36
CA VAL A 114 -40.90 -16.51 10.38
C VAL A 114 -40.02 -16.27 9.16
N ASP A 115 -40.51 -16.53 7.95
CA ASP A 115 -39.66 -16.54 6.73
C ASP A 115 -38.90 -15.22 6.50
N TRP A 116 -39.48 -14.07 6.80
CA TRP A 116 -38.82 -12.76 6.66
C TRP A 116 -37.59 -12.59 7.57
N TYR A 117 -37.50 -13.36 8.66
CA TYR A 117 -36.33 -13.39 9.56
C TYR A 117 -35.08 -13.89 8.84
N VAL A 118 -35.26 -14.92 8.02
CA VAL A 118 -34.17 -15.60 7.32
C VAL A 118 -33.53 -14.65 6.31
N ASP A 119 -34.34 -13.81 5.65
CA ASP A 119 -33.84 -12.85 4.66
C ASP A 119 -33.01 -11.74 5.32
N VAL A 120 -33.45 -11.22 6.47
CA VAL A 120 -32.72 -10.18 7.22
C VAL A 120 -31.37 -10.69 7.72
N LEU A 121 -31.35 -11.90 8.30
CA LEU A 121 -30.09 -12.49 8.77
C LEU A 121 -29.14 -12.85 7.63
N LYS A 122 -29.65 -13.46 6.55
CA LYS A 122 -28.83 -13.80 5.39
C LYS A 122 -28.19 -12.56 4.78
N ALA A 123 -28.96 -11.50 4.59
CA ALA A 123 -28.45 -10.24 4.06
C ALA A 123 -27.36 -9.63 4.96
N ALA A 124 -27.49 -9.74 6.29
CA ALA A 124 -26.47 -9.25 7.21
C ALA A 124 -25.19 -10.08 7.23
N MET A 125 -25.25 -11.38 6.88
CA MET A 125 -24.07 -12.24 6.77
C MET A 125 -23.28 -12.02 5.48
N GLU A 126 -23.85 -11.33 4.48
CA GLU A 126 -23.10 -10.90 3.31
C GLU A 126 -22.20 -9.72 3.70
N THR A 127 -20.88 -9.93 3.72
CA THR A 127 -19.88 -8.94 4.14
C THR A 127 -18.86 -8.61 3.04
N PRO A 128 -19.30 -8.08 1.88
CA PRO A 128 -18.44 -7.81 0.74
C PRO A 128 -17.28 -6.84 1.01
N ALA A 129 -17.45 -5.83 1.86
CA ALA A 129 -16.39 -4.89 2.24
C ALA A 129 -15.32 -5.60 3.09
N THR A 130 -15.74 -6.49 4.00
CA THR A 130 -14.82 -7.36 4.75
C THR A 130 -14.04 -8.29 3.80
N ASP A 131 -14.72 -8.90 2.83
CA ASP A 131 -14.07 -9.76 1.83
C ASP A 131 -13.06 -8.99 0.97
N ALA A 132 -13.44 -7.80 0.49
CA ALA A 132 -12.57 -6.92 -0.28
C ALA A 132 -11.34 -6.48 0.53
N PHE A 133 -11.53 -6.08 1.79
CA PHE A 133 -10.43 -5.73 2.70
C PHE A 133 -9.49 -6.91 2.91
N MET A 134 -10.02 -8.11 3.16
CA MET A 134 -9.21 -9.32 3.35
C MET A 134 -8.48 -9.73 2.06
N ALA A 135 -9.08 -9.53 0.88
CA ALA A 135 -8.42 -9.76 -0.39
C ALA A 135 -7.22 -8.81 -0.59
N GLU A 136 -7.40 -7.52 -0.29
CA GLU A 136 -6.34 -6.53 -0.35
C GLU A 136 -5.19 -6.83 0.64
N VAL A 137 -5.50 -7.13 1.89
CA VAL A 137 -4.50 -7.50 2.90
C VAL A 137 -3.70 -8.73 2.45
N ARG A 138 -4.38 -9.76 1.91
CA ARG A 138 -3.70 -10.94 1.36
C ARG A 138 -2.81 -10.60 0.17
N ALA A 139 -3.27 -9.74 -0.75
CA ALA A 139 -2.47 -9.29 -1.88
C ALA A 139 -1.22 -8.52 -1.42
N SER A 140 -1.38 -7.62 -0.43
CA SER A 140 -0.25 -6.89 0.17
C SER A 140 0.76 -7.83 0.82
N ALA A 141 0.29 -8.74 1.67
CA ALA A 141 1.15 -9.71 2.35
C ALA A 141 1.93 -10.61 1.37
N ARG A 142 1.29 -11.02 0.26
CA ARG A 142 1.96 -11.75 -0.83
C ARG A 142 3.07 -10.92 -1.48
N ASN A 143 2.78 -9.66 -1.80
CA ASN A 143 3.76 -8.74 -2.39
C ASN A 143 4.95 -8.50 -1.44
N GLU A 144 4.71 -8.34 -0.15
CA GLU A 144 5.75 -8.22 0.88
C GLU A 144 6.59 -9.49 0.97
N GLY A 145 5.97 -10.68 0.99
CA GLY A 145 6.68 -11.96 0.99
C GLY A 145 7.58 -12.15 -0.25
N ILE A 146 7.10 -11.77 -1.43
CA ILE A 146 7.87 -11.78 -2.68
C ILE A 146 9.06 -10.82 -2.61
N ASN A 147 8.84 -9.59 -2.15
CA ASN A 147 9.89 -8.59 -1.97
C ASN A 147 10.97 -9.09 -1.01
N TYR A 148 10.53 -9.71 0.10
CA TYR A 148 11.43 -10.27 1.10
C TYR A 148 12.28 -11.40 0.50
N ALA A 149 11.67 -12.35 -0.21
CA ALA A 149 12.39 -13.45 -0.85
C ALA A 149 13.42 -12.96 -1.89
N ALA A 150 13.02 -12.05 -2.79
CA ALA A 150 13.91 -11.44 -3.78
C ALA A 150 15.09 -10.71 -3.10
N SER A 151 14.81 -9.95 -2.04
CA SER A 151 15.84 -9.23 -1.27
C SER A 151 16.82 -10.17 -0.59
N ARG A 152 16.34 -11.31 -0.04
CA ARG A 152 17.21 -12.32 0.58
C ARG A 152 18.14 -13.00 -0.43
N LEU A 153 17.65 -13.29 -1.64
CA LEU A 153 18.48 -13.82 -2.72
C LEU A 153 19.55 -12.81 -3.18
N ALA A 154 19.15 -11.56 -3.41
CA ALA A 154 20.09 -10.50 -3.78
C ALA A 154 21.16 -10.29 -2.70
N ALA A 155 20.78 -10.32 -1.43
CA ALA A 155 21.71 -10.24 -0.31
C ALA A 155 22.66 -11.45 -0.25
N ALA A 156 22.16 -12.67 -0.50
CA ALA A 156 22.98 -13.87 -0.51
C ALA A 156 24.10 -13.78 -1.56
N TYR A 157 23.80 -13.26 -2.76
CA TYR A 157 24.81 -12.98 -3.79
C TYR A 157 25.79 -11.89 -3.35
N ASN A 158 25.31 -10.73 -2.89
CA ASN A 158 26.18 -9.62 -2.50
C ASN A 158 27.13 -9.97 -1.33
N HIS A 159 26.76 -10.94 -0.51
CA HIS A 159 27.59 -11.44 0.60
C HIS A 159 28.40 -12.71 0.25
N GLY A 160 28.38 -13.17 -1.00
CA GLY A 160 29.19 -14.29 -1.48
C GLY A 160 28.70 -15.68 -1.07
N PHE A 161 27.44 -15.82 -0.65
CA PHE A 161 26.82 -17.13 -0.40
C PHE A 161 26.32 -17.81 -1.68
N VAL A 162 26.13 -17.04 -2.75
CA VAL A 162 25.76 -17.51 -4.09
C VAL A 162 26.84 -17.06 -5.06
N ASP A 163 27.48 -18.00 -5.74
CA ASP A 163 28.60 -17.76 -6.68
C ASP A 163 28.18 -18.06 -8.12
N ASN A 164 27.08 -17.45 -8.54
CA ASN A 164 26.59 -17.47 -9.92
C ASN A 164 26.93 -16.16 -10.63
N PRO A 165 27.01 -16.13 -11.97
CA PRO A 165 27.12 -14.87 -12.72
C PRO A 165 26.02 -13.87 -12.35
N LEU A 166 26.38 -12.58 -12.25
CA LEU A 166 25.45 -11.49 -11.95
C LEU A 166 24.19 -11.53 -12.82
N ALA A 167 24.33 -11.86 -14.10
CA ALA A 167 23.21 -11.93 -15.04
C ALA A 167 22.19 -13.02 -14.64
N GLU A 168 22.66 -14.20 -14.20
CA GLU A 168 21.77 -15.28 -13.76
C GLU A 168 21.05 -14.89 -12.46
N VAL A 169 21.78 -14.33 -11.49
CA VAL A 169 21.16 -13.88 -10.23
C VAL A 169 20.15 -12.77 -10.49
N TYR A 170 20.47 -11.83 -11.38
CA TYR A 170 19.55 -10.78 -11.80
C TYR A 170 18.26 -11.36 -12.40
N ASP A 171 18.37 -12.33 -13.31
CA ASP A 171 17.20 -12.97 -13.92
C ASP A 171 16.34 -13.69 -12.89
N VAL A 172 16.93 -14.39 -11.90
CA VAL A 172 16.17 -15.06 -10.83
C VAL A 172 15.52 -14.04 -9.89
N VAL A 173 16.24 -12.99 -9.47
CA VAL A 173 15.66 -11.92 -8.62
C VAL A 173 14.51 -11.24 -9.36
N ARG A 174 14.67 -10.95 -10.66
CA ARG A 174 13.60 -10.39 -11.50
C ARG A 174 12.42 -11.35 -11.60
N MET A 175 12.68 -12.64 -11.85
CA MET A 175 11.64 -13.67 -11.90
C MET A 175 10.82 -13.72 -10.62
N ILE A 176 11.47 -13.69 -9.44
CA ILE A 176 10.76 -13.64 -8.15
C ILE A 176 9.90 -12.38 -8.05
N LEU A 177 10.43 -11.20 -8.42
CA LEU A 177 9.67 -9.95 -8.36
C LEU A 177 8.48 -9.91 -9.32
N THR A 178 8.59 -10.50 -10.50
CA THR A 178 7.51 -10.59 -11.49
C THR A 178 6.38 -11.52 -11.02
N ALA A 179 6.61 -12.41 -10.06
CA ALA A 179 5.55 -13.24 -9.48
C ALA A 179 4.39 -12.44 -8.87
N LYS A 180 4.56 -11.14 -8.59
CA LYS A 180 3.47 -10.25 -8.19
C LYS A 180 2.42 -10.07 -9.29
N GLU A 181 2.87 -9.96 -10.53
CA GLU A 181 2.01 -9.84 -11.70
C GLU A 181 1.29 -11.18 -11.95
N ASP A 182 2.00 -12.29 -11.78
CA ASP A 182 1.41 -13.63 -11.88
C ASP A 182 0.31 -13.82 -10.83
N LEU A 183 0.57 -13.50 -9.56
CA LEU A 183 -0.44 -13.62 -8.49
C LEU A 183 -1.64 -12.71 -8.64
N ALA A 184 -1.50 -11.57 -9.34
CA ALA A 184 -2.60 -10.68 -9.63
C ALA A 184 -3.51 -11.22 -10.74
N ASN A 185 -2.97 -12.02 -11.67
CA ASN A 185 -3.69 -12.52 -12.86
C ASN A 185 -4.13 -13.99 -12.72
N ASP A 186 -3.34 -14.82 -12.05
CA ASP A 186 -3.56 -16.27 -11.85
C ASP A 186 -2.90 -16.71 -10.52
N PRO A 187 -3.63 -16.72 -9.39
CA PRO A 187 -3.07 -17.15 -8.12
C PRO A 187 -2.82 -18.66 -8.16
N ALA A 188 -1.57 -19.04 -8.49
CA ALA A 188 -1.14 -20.43 -8.58
C ALA A 188 -1.59 -21.26 -7.36
N ALA A 189 -2.19 -22.42 -7.62
CA ALA A 189 -2.81 -23.27 -6.59
C ALA A 189 -1.81 -23.96 -5.65
N ASP A 190 -0.56 -24.17 -6.08
CA ASP A 190 0.45 -24.98 -5.39
C ASP A 190 1.68 -24.20 -4.89
N GLY A 191 1.93 -22.99 -5.41
CA GLY A 191 3.12 -22.19 -5.08
C GLY A 191 3.04 -21.43 -3.74
N LEU A 192 1.84 -21.26 -3.17
CA LEU A 192 1.65 -20.47 -1.94
C LEU A 192 1.80 -21.27 -0.64
N SER A 193 1.69 -22.60 -0.69
CA SER A 193 1.74 -23.43 0.52
C SER A 193 3.15 -23.57 1.09
N GLY A 194 4.18 -23.39 0.26
CA GLY A 194 5.58 -23.68 0.60
C GLY A 194 5.97 -25.15 0.49
N GLU A 195 5.02 -26.06 0.22
CA GLU A 195 5.24 -27.51 0.19
C GLU A 195 6.35 -27.93 -0.79
N TYR A 196 6.40 -27.28 -1.97
CA TYR A 196 7.47 -27.52 -2.93
C TYR A 196 8.84 -27.17 -2.34
N ALA A 197 8.98 -26.01 -1.70
CA ALA A 197 10.24 -25.57 -1.11
C ALA A 197 10.68 -26.49 0.05
N GLU A 198 9.74 -26.93 0.90
CA GLU A 198 10.00 -27.87 1.98
C GLU A 198 10.46 -29.23 1.46
N LYS A 199 9.83 -29.74 0.40
CA LYS A 199 10.23 -30.97 -0.27
C LYS A 199 11.63 -30.84 -0.89
N SER A 200 11.91 -29.74 -1.60
CA SER A 200 13.25 -29.48 -2.14
C SER A 200 14.31 -29.42 -1.04
N LEU A 201 14.03 -28.79 0.11
CA LEU A 201 14.95 -28.78 1.26
C LEU A 201 15.24 -30.20 1.78
N ALA A 202 14.22 -31.06 1.87
CA ALA A 202 14.41 -32.45 2.28
C ALA A 202 15.28 -33.23 1.29
N GLU A 203 15.08 -33.00 -0.02
CA GLU A 203 15.88 -33.59 -1.09
C GLU A 203 17.34 -33.11 -1.05
N PHE A 204 17.57 -31.80 -0.89
CA PHE A 204 18.91 -31.22 -0.74
C PHE A 204 19.63 -31.81 0.47
N ALA A 205 18.95 -31.90 1.62
CA ALA A 205 19.50 -32.51 2.83
C ALA A 205 19.86 -33.99 2.62
N ALA A 206 19.05 -34.73 1.85
CA ALA A 206 19.35 -36.12 1.52
C ALA A 206 20.57 -36.27 0.60
N GLN A 207 20.74 -35.37 -0.39
CA GLN A 207 21.90 -35.36 -1.28
C GLN A 207 23.19 -35.05 -0.52
N LEU A 208 23.16 -34.06 0.37
CA LEU A 208 24.30 -33.69 1.22
C LEU A 208 24.75 -34.85 2.12
N ARG A 209 23.80 -35.61 2.70
CA ARG A 209 24.12 -36.81 3.51
C ARG A 209 24.79 -37.93 2.70
N LYS A 210 24.52 -38.00 1.39
CA LYS A 210 25.11 -39.00 0.50
C LYS A 210 26.51 -38.61 -0.01
N GLY A 211 27.04 -37.47 0.42
CA GLY A 211 28.35 -37.00 -0.01
C GLY A 211 28.39 -36.55 -1.47
N ALA A 212 27.24 -36.17 -2.04
CA ALA A 212 27.23 -35.42 -3.29
C ALA A 212 27.97 -34.10 -3.03
N ALA A 213 29.19 -33.98 -3.56
CA ALA A 213 30.01 -32.80 -3.42
C ALA A 213 29.32 -31.60 -4.09
N LEU A 214 29.41 -30.43 -3.44
CA LEU A 214 29.14 -29.11 -4.01
C LEU A 214 30.03 -28.87 -5.23
#